data_AF-X0WV89-F1
#
_entry.id   AF-X0WV89-F1
#
_cell.length_a   1.000
_cell.length_b   1.000
_cell.length_c   1.000
_cell.angle_alpha   90.00
_cell.angle_beta   90.00
_cell.angle_gamma   90.00
#
_symmetry.space_group_name_H-M   'P 1'
#
loop_
_entity.id
_entity.type
_entity.pdbx_description
1 polymer ?
#
loop_
_entity_poly.entity_id
_entity_poly.type
_entity_poly.pdbx_seq_one_letter_code
_entity_poly.pdbx_strand_id
1 'polypeptide(L)'
;AAWILQGSGILIFAAVHSPWHAVIFLFVFTPGYGGAITMLPALLSEYFGLRALGGIQGLLWGAGVLGGFAGPILAGVVYDGVDSYRPAFLAMALAAFTAVVLIQMIGRPRASAGEPAGAPAA
;
A
#
# COMPACT_ATOMS: atom_id res chain seq x y z
N ALA A 1 -2.20 -4.99 8.83
CA ALA A 1 -3.35 -4.11 9.16
C ALA A 1 -3.44 -2.91 8.23
N ALA A 2 -2.35 -2.15 8.05
CA ALA A 2 -2.37 -0.91 7.27
C ALA A 2 -2.95 -1.06 5.83
N TRP A 3 -2.62 -2.11 5.06
CA TRP A 3 -3.09 -2.21 3.67
C TRP A 3 -4.57 -2.59 3.59
N ILE A 4 -5.06 -3.29 4.63
CA ILE A 4 -6.49 -3.58 4.80
C ILE A 4 -7.24 -2.28 5.06
N LEU A 5 -6.76 -1.45 5.99
CA LEU A 5 -7.35 -0.14 6.28
C LEU A 5 -7.34 0.77 5.03
N GLN A 6 -6.23 0.80 4.29
CA GLN A 6 -6.13 1.56 3.05
C GLN A 6 -7.15 1.08 2.00
N GLY A 7 -7.22 -0.24 1.74
CA GLY A 7 -8.19 -0.82 0.79
C GLY A 7 -9.64 -0.58 1.21
N SER A 8 -9.96 -0.78 2.49
CA SER A 8 -11.29 -0.49 3.05
C SER A 8 -11.65 0.98 2.95
N GLY A 9 -10.70 1.88 3.16
CA GLY A 9 -10.88 3.32 2.96
C GLY A 9 -11.26 3.63 1.51
N ILE A 10 -10.54 3.08 0.53
CA ILE A 10 -10.85 3.29 -0.89
C ILE A 10 -12.22 2.72 -1.26
N LEU A 11 -12.62 1.57 -0.69
CA LEU A 11 -13.99 1.05 -0.87
C LEU A 11 -15.06 1.99 -0.32
N ILE A 12 -14.84 2.55 0.87
CA ILE A 12 -15.76 3.54 1.46
C ILE A 12 -15.84 4.77 0.56
N PHE A 13 -14.70 5.23 0.02
CA PHE A 13 -14.64 6.36 -0.90
C PHE A 13 -15.49 6.13 -2.16
N ALA A 14 -15.49 4.91 -2.70
CA ALA A 14 -16.30 4.53 -3.85
C ALA A 14 -17.83 4.60 -3.60
N ALA A 15 -18.27 4.76 -2.35
CA ALA A 15 -19.67 4.92 -1.96
C ALA A 15 -20.00 6.33 -1.41
N VAL A 16 -19.09 7.30 -1.56
CA VAL A 16 -19.30 8.67 -1.08
C VAL A 16 -20.27 9.43 -2.01
N HIS A 17 -21.45 9.73 -1.49
CA HIS A 17 -22.46 10.58 -2.15
C HIS A 17 -22.73 11.91 -1.43
N SER A 18 -22.08 12.14 -0.29
CA SER A 18 -22.28 13.33 0.55
C SER A 18 -20.96 13.70 1.24
N PRO A 19 -20.66 15.00 1.46
CA PRO A 19 -19.42 15.44 2.10
C PRO A 19 -19.16 14.76 3.46
N TRP A 20 -20.20 14.42 4.22
CA TRP A 20 -20.03 13.78 5.52
C TRP A 20 -19.47 12.36 5.43
N HIS A 21 -19.72 11.63 4.34
CA HIS A 21 -19.12 10.30 4.12
C HIS A 21 -17.60 10.38 3.93
N ALA A 22 -17.07 11.52 3.46
CA ALA A 22 -15.63 11.73 3.31
C ALA A 22 -14.92 11.72 4.68
N VAL A 23 -15.61 12.10 5.76
CA VAL A 23 -15.08 12.03 7.13
C VAL A 23 -14.80 10.58 7.51
N ILE A 24 -15.75 9.68 7.26
CA ILE A 24 -15.59 8.23 7.52
C ILE A 24 -14.44 7.67 6.70
N PHE A 25 -14.37 8.03 5.41
CA PHE A 25 -13.25 7.67 4.55
C PHE A 25 -11.91 8.10 5.15
N LEU A 26 -11.77 9.36 5.58
CA LEU A 26 -10.52 9.89 6.12
C LEU A 26 -10.09 9.13 7.39
N PHE A 27 -11.02 8.82 8.29
CA PHE A 27 -10.72 8.05 9.51
C PHE A 27 -10.21 6.64 9.23
N VAL A 28 -10.67 6.00 8.15
CA VAL A 28 -10.26 4.63 7.80
C VAL A 28 -9.01 4.62 6.91
N PHE A 29 -8.96 5.50 5.91
CA PHE A 29 -7.88 5.55 4.93
C PHE A 29 -6.59 6.11 5.52
N THR A 30 -6.64 7.21 6.29
CA THR A 30 -5.43 7.93 6.70
C THR A 30 -4.50 7.11 7.61
N PRO A 31 -4.99 6.32 8.61
CA PRO A 31 -4.10 5.46 9.39
C PRO A 31 -3.54 4.31 8.56
N GLY A 32 -4.31 3.79 7.59
CA GLY A 32 -3.84 2.78 6.65
C GLY A 32 -2.73 3.30 5.75
N TYR A 33 -2.89 4.51 5.21
CA TYR A 33 -1.91 5.15 4.34
C TYR A 33 -0.64 5.55 5.11
N GLY A 34 -0.78 6.20 6.28
CA GLY A 34 0.36 6.57 7.12
C GLY A 34 1.11 5.35 7.66
N GLY A 35 0.38 4.32 8.11
CA GLY A 35 0.96 3.04 8.49
C GLY A 35 1.70 2.39 7.33
N ALA A 36 1.28 2.64 6.09
CA ALA A 36 1.94 2.08 4.91
C ALA A 36 3.29 2.63 4.56
N ILE A 37 3.42 3.94 4.67
CA ILE A 37 4.67 4.62 4.46
C ILE A 37 5.71 4.14 5.49
N THR A 38 5.30 3.93 6.74
CA THR A 38 6.22 3.52 7.82
C THR A 38 6.54 2.02 7.81
N MET A 39 5.56 1.14 7.56
CA MET A 39 5.80 -0.31 7.62
C MET A 39 6.56 -0.86 6.41
N LEU A 40 6.41 -0.25 5.23
CA LEU A 40 7.07 -0.75 4.02
C LEU A 40 8.60 -0.83 4.15
N PRO A 41 9.34 0.24 4.54
CA PRO A 41 10.79 0.15 4.71
C PRO A 41 11.21 -0.83 5.81
N ALA A 42 10.43 -0.96 6.89
CA ALA A 42 10.68 -1.93 7.95
C ALA A 42 10.53 -3.39 7.46
N LEU A 43 9.48 -3.67 6.68
CA LEU A 43 9.32 -4.99 6.06
C LEU A 43 10.47 -5.28 5.09
N LEU A 44 10.82 -4.32 4.24
CA LEU A 44 11.91 -4.49 3.28
C LEU A 44 13.25 -4.76 3.96
N SER A 45 13.55 -4.08 5.08
CA SER A 45 14.78 -4.36 5.83
C SER A 45 14.75 -5.73 6.50
N GLU A 46 13.61 -6.20 6.98
CA GLU A 46 13.45 -7.54 7.56
C GLU A 46 13.52 -8.68 6.52
N TYR A 47 13.09 -8.46 5.27
CA TYR A 47 13.16 -9.48 4.21
C TYR A 47 14.48 -9.47 3.44
N PHE A 48 15.03 -8.29 3.15
CA PHE A 48 16.15 -8.12 2.23
C PHE A 48 17.42 -7.56 2.89
N GLY A 49 17.35 -7.21 4.18
CA GLY A 49 18.44 -6.57 4.89
C GLY A 49 18.63 -5.10 4.50
N LEU A 50 19.51 -4.40 5.23
CA LEU A 50 19.74 -2.97 5.02
C LEU A 50 20.58 -2.65 3.78
N ARG A 51 21.41 -3.59 3.31
CA ARG A 51 22.37 -3.35 2.22
C ARG A 51 21.70 -3.04 0.87
N ALA A 52 20.56 -3.66 0.60
CA ALA A 52 19.81 -3.46 -0.65
C ALA A 52 18.58 -2.54 -0.47
N LEU A 53 18.29 -2.07 0.75
CA LEU A 53 17.06 -1.36 1.08
C LEU A 53 16.85 -0.11 0.21
N GLY A 54 17.89 0.72 0.04
CA GLY A 54 17.80 1.94 -0.77
C GLY A 54 17.48 1.67 -2.24
N GLY A 55 18.05 0.63 -2.83
CA GLY A 55 17.79 0.23 -4.21
C GLY A 55 16.37 -0.29 -4.41
N ILE A 56 15.91 -1.17 -3.50
CA ILE A 56 14.55 -1.73 -3.55
C ILE A 56 13.51 -0.63 -3.33
N GLN A 57 13.73 0.23 -2.35
CA GLN A 57 12.86 1.35 -2.07
C GLN A 57 12.81 2.33 -3.25
N GLY A 58 13.94 2.64 -3.88
CA GLY A 58 13.99 3.46 -5.10
C GLY A 58 13.19 2.85 -6.24
N LEU A 59 13.29 1.54 -6.47
CA LEU A 59 12.50 0.84 -7.48
C LEU A 59 10.99 0.90 -7.18
N LEU A 60 10.60 0.70 -5.92
CA LEU A 60 9.20 0.76 -5.49
C LEU A 60 8.60 2.16 -5.67
N TRP A 61 9.32 3.21 -5.26
CA TRP A 61 8.87 4.59 -5.48
C TRP A 61 8.84 4.94 -6.97
N GLY A 62 9.81 4.46 -7.76
CA GLY A 62 9.81 4.61 -9.22
C GLY A 62 8.58 3.97 -9.87
N ALA A 63 8.21 2.75 -9.45
CA ALA A 63 6.96 2.12 -9.87
C ALA A 63 5.73 2.94 -9.41
N GLY A 64 5.79 3.53 -8.22
CA GLY A 64 4.78 4.45 -7.70
C GLY A 64 4.57 5.68 -8.59
N VAL A 65 5.64 6.26 -9.16
CA VAL A 65 5.55 7.38 -10.12
C VAL A 65 4.80 6.95 -11.38
N LEU A 66 5.08 5.77 -11.91
CA LEU A 66 4.34 5.24 -13.06
C LEU A 66 2.86 5.07 -12.74
N GLY A 67 2.53 4.59 -11.53
CA GLY A 67 1.15 4.52 -11.05
C GLY A 67 0.50 5.90 -10.92
N GLY A 68 1.23 6.89 -10.40
CA GLY A 68 0.75 8.27 -10.28
C GLY A 68 0.52 8.95 -11.62
N PHE A 69 1.33 8.62 -12.64
CA PHE A 69 1.14 9.09 -14.00
C PHE A 69 -0.02 8.39 -14.72
N ALA A 70 -0.06 7.06 -14.67
CA ALA A 70 -1.06 6.25 -15.36
C ALA A 70 -2.45 6.33 -14.70
N GLY A 71 -2.52 6.50 -13.39
CA GLY A 71 -3.76 6.48 -12.60
C GLY A 71 -4.82 7.47 -13.11
N PRO A 72 -4.53 8.78 -13.21
CA PRO A 72 -5.47 9.77 -13.72
C PRO A 72 -5.91 9.51 -15.16
N ILE A 73 -4.99 9.05 -16.02
CA ILE A 73 -5.30 8.73 -17.42
C ILE A 73 -6.29 7.57 -17.49
N LEU A 74 -6.01 6.48 -16.77
CA LEU A 74 -6.90 5.31 -16.71
C LEU A 74 -8.26 5.68 -16.10
N ALA A 75 -8.27 6.49 -15.04
CA ALA A 75 -9.50 6.97 -14.41
C ALA A 75 -10.33 7.84 -15.36
N GLY A 76 -9.69 8.69 -16.16
CA GLY A 76 -10.34 9.51 -17.19
C GLY A 76 -10.97 8.65 -18.28
N VAL A 77 -10.23 7.66 -18.81
CA VAL A 77 -10.77 6.72 -19.81
C VAL A 77 -11.96 5.94 -19.27
N VAL A 78 -11.91 5.51 -18.00
CA VAL A 78 -13.06 4.86 -17.34
C VAL A 78 -14.23 5.82 -17.24
N TYR A 79 -13.99 7.07 -16.84
CA TYR A 79 -15.03 8.09 -16.74
C TYR A 79 -15.69 8.35 -18.10
N ASP A 80 -14.91 8.51 -19.16
CA ASP A 80 -15.43 8.76 -20.51
C ASP A 80 -16.33 7.62 -21.02
N GLY A 81 -16.11 6.38 -20.57
CA GLY A 81 -16.90 5.21 -20.98
C GLY A 81 -18.17 4.98 -20.16
N VAL A 82 -18.19 5.34 -18.87
CA VAL A 82 -19.30 4.99 -17.94
C VAL A 82 -19.88 6.19 -17.18
N ASP A 83 -19.39 7.40 -17.45
CA ASP A 83 -19.73 8.65 -16.76
C ASP A 83 -19.60 8.55 -15.23
N SER A 84 -18.60 7.79 -14.76
CA SER A 84 -18.41 7.53 -13.33
C SER A 84 -16.98 7.11 -13.00
N TYR A 85 -16.43 7.69 -11.92
CA TYR A 85 -15.16 7.26 -11.34
C TYR A 85 -15.28 6.03 -10.44
N ARG A 86 -16.51 5.58 -10.14
CA ARG A 86 -16.74 4.49 -9.19
C ARG A 86 -16.03 3.19 -9.59
N PRO A 87 -16.03 2.74 -10.86
CA PRO A 87 -15.29 1.54 -11.24
C PRO A 87 -13.77 1.69 -11.06
N ALA A 88 -13.22 2.89 -11.29
CA ALA A 88 -11.80 3.15 -11.08
C ALA A 88 -11.39 3.03 -9.60
N PHE A 89 -12.20 3.56 -8.68
CA PHE A 89 -11.97 3.40 -7.24
C PHE A 89 -12.13 1.95 -6.78
N LEU A 90 -13.09 1.20 -7.32
CA LEU A 90 -13.25 -0.22 -7.03
C LEU A 90 -12.04 -1.04 -7.51
N ALA A 91 -11.50 -0.74 -8.69
CA ALA A 91 -10.27 -1.36 -9.19
C ALA A 91 -9.07 -1.05 -8.29
N MET A 92 -8.95 0.20 -7.81
CA MET A 92 -7.89 0.60 -6.88
C MET A 92 -8.01 -0.11 -5.52
N ALA A 93 -9.24 -0.26 -5.00
CA ALA A 93 -9.48 -1.02 -3.79
C ALA A 93 -9.12 -2.50 -3.97
N LEU A 94 -9.50 -3.11 -5.09
CA LEU A 94 -9.14 -4.48 -5.42
C LEU A 94 -7.61 -4.67 -5.44
N ALA A 95 -6.87 -3.76 -6.09
CA ALA A 95 -5.42 -3.79 -6.11
C ALA A 95 -4.80 -3.72 -4.70
N ALA A 96 -5.36 -2.90 -3.81
CA ALA A 96 -4.93 -2.82 -2.41
C ALA A 96 -5.16 -4.15 -1.66
N PHE A 97 -6.30 -4.81 -1.87
CA PHE A 97 -6.55 -6.14 -1.29
C PHE A 97 -5.68 -7.24 -1.90
N THR A 98 -5.39 -7.17 -3.21
CA THR A 98 -4.42 -8.08 -3.84
C THR A 98 -3.05 -7.93 -3.18
N ALA A 99 -2.61 -6.70 -2.89
CA ALA A 99 -1.36 -6.46 -2.17
C ALA A 99 -1.37 -7.11 -0.77
N VAL A 100 -2.51 -7.09 -0.05
CA VAL A 100 -2.66 -7.81 1.22
C VAL A 100 -2.41 -9.31 1.02
N VAL A 101 -3.05 -9.93 0.03
CA VAL A 101 -2.87 -11.37 -0.25
C VAL A 101 -1.41 -11.68 -0.58
N LEU A 102 -0.79 -10.89 -1.46
CA LEU A 102 0.60 -11.08 -1.86
C LEU A 102 1.57 -10.97 -0.68
N ILE A 103 1.39 -9.98 0.20
CA ILE A 103 2.23 -9.81 1.39
C ILE A 103 2.08 -11.00 2.34
N GLN A 104 0.88 -11.54 2.50
CA GLN A 104 0.66 -12.72 3.35
C GLN A 104 1.27 -13.99 2.74
N MET A 105 1.33 -14.10 1.42
CA MET A 105 1.94 -15.23 0.71
C MET A 105 3.47 -15.26 0.81
N ILE A 106 4.13 -14.12 1.05
CA ILE A 106 5.60 -14.02 1.17
C ILE A 106 6.15 -14.80 2.40
N GLY A 107 5.30 -15.11 3.39
CA GLY A 107 5.70 -15.86 4.60
C GLY A 107 6.55 -15.02 5.57
N ARG A 108 6.90 -15.51 6.76
CA ARG A 108 7.57 -14.70 7.80
C ARG A 108 8.97 -14.22 7.36
N PRO A 109 9.41 -13.01 7.77
CA PRO A 109 10.74 -12.49 7.42
C PRO A 109 11.87 -13.41 7.87
N ARG A 110 12.82 -13.68 6.97
CA ARG A 110 13.96 -14.59 7.22
C ARG A 110 15.02 -13.99 8.16
N ALA A 111 15.11 -12.66 8.30
CA ALA A 111 16.14 -12.01 9.11
C ALA A 111 15.98 -12.20 10.63
N SER A 112 14.80 -12.60 11.12
CA SER A 112 14.60 -12.89 12.55
C SER A 112 15.28 -14.19 13.03
N ALA A 113 15.88 -14.99 12.14
CA ALA A 113 16.43 -16.31 12.47
C ALA A 113 17.96 -16.34 12.60
N GLY A 114 18.66 -15.20 12.55
CA GLY A 114 20.10 -15.17 12.28
C GLY A 114 20.99 -14.22 13.07
N GLU A 115 20.56 -13.66 14.21
CA GLU A 115 21.47 -12.88 15.05
C GLU A 115 21.43 -13.40 16.50
N PRO A 116 22.40 -14.25 16.92
CA PRO A 116 22.66 -14.42 18.33
C PRO A 116 23.06 -13.05 18.88
N ALA A 117 22.28 -12.56 19.85
CA ALA A 117 22.62 -11.39 20.64
C ALA A 117 24.10 -11.48 21.06
N GLY A 118 24.84 -10.40 20.81
CA GLY A 118 26.29 -10.36 20.84
C GLY A 118 26.94 -11.17 21.96
N ALA A 119 27.82 -12.08 21.58
CA ALA A 119 28.87 -12.53 22.49
C ALA A 119 29.80 -11.34 22.75
N PRO A 120 30.03 -10.94 24.01
CA PRO A 120 31.02 -9.92 24.32
C PRO A 120 32.39 -10.41 23.84
N ALA A 121 33.08 -9.54 23.10
CA ALA A 121 34.47 -9.75 22.70
C ALA A 121 35.33 -9.96 23.95
N ALA A 122 35.86 -11.17 24.11
CA ALA A 122 36.89 -11.52 25.07
C ALA A 122 38.27 -11.22 24.47
#